data_AF-E4XTF8-F1
#
_entry.id   AF-E4XTF8-F1
#
_cell.length_a   1.000
_cell.length_b   1.000
_cell.length_c   1.000
_cell.angle_alpha   90.00
_cell.angle_beta   90.00
_cell.angle_gamma   90.00
#
_symmetry.space_group_name_H-M   'P 1'
#
loop_
_entity.id
_entity.type
_entity.pdbx_description
1 polymer ?
#
loop_
_entity_poly.entity_id
_entity_poly.type
_entity_poly.pdbx_seq_one_letter_code
_entity_poly.pdbx_strand_id
1 'polypeptide(L)'
;MRRKTYLELGPCNLTKDEDWVWLRLNEPNLLKEGAKRGNEKLSKTGRKLEITLVESSDVAEILAMIKELAIYENMLEQCKMSKEWLDEDFSSGAKFAKMEGNLAVATIAKLDGVVVGYTVSIDFYTTTYGKETYLEDLYVKEAFRGQGIGSILLNSVSEASQSRAAAGLYWVCLGWNKKSLCFYEKMGANPLDVTFFRFEPEIQKWMADQI
;
A
#
# COMPACT_ATOMS: atom_id res chain seq x y z
N MET A 1 39.49 7.58 15.94
CA MET A 1 38.41 7.88 14.98
C MET A 1 37.14 8.13 15.80
N ARG A 2 36.55 9.34 15.77
CA ARG A 2 35.30 9.63 16.52
C ARG A 2 34.18 8.81 15.87
N ARG A 3 33.51 7.94 16.63
CA ARG A 3 32.27 7.30 16.18
C ARG A 3 31.23 8.41 16.01
N LYS A 4 30.76 8.63 14.78
CA LYS A 4 29.61 9.51 14.54
C LYS A 4 28.41 8.95 15.30
N THR A 5 27.63 9.81 15.95
CA THR A 5 26.40 9.40 16.63
C THR A 5 25.29 9.10 15.61
N TYR A 6 24.27 8.31 15.98
CA TYR A 6 23.12 7.98 15.13
C TYR A 6 22.42 9.24 14.55
N LEU A 7 22.39 10.34 15.33
CA LEU A 7 21.83 11.62 14.91
C LEU A 7 22.72 12.36 13.90
N GLU A 8 24.04 12.16 13.95
CA GLU A 8 24.99 12.74 12.98
C GLU A 8 24.96 12.03 11.62
N LEU A 9 24.32 10.86 11.53
CA LEU A 9 24.07 10.15 10.28
C LEU A 9 22.85 10.70 9.51
N GLY A 10 22.01 11.53 10.15
CA GLY A 10 20.90 12.24 9.52
C GLY A 10 19.69 11.39 9.08
N PRO A 11 19.14 10.48 9.91
CA PRO A 11 17.86 9.84 9.59
C PRO A 11 16.72 10.87 9.56
N CYS A 12 15.83 10.78 8.57
CA CYS A 12 14.60 11.55 8.51
C CYS A 12 13.58 10.98 9.50
N ASN A 13 13.01 11.81 10.37
CA ASN A 13 11.92 11.38 11.26
C ASN A 13 10.60 11.54 10.50
N LEU A 14 10.19 10.50 9.80
CA LEU A 14 9.00 10.51 8.95
C LEU A 14 7.73 10.89 9.72
N THR A 15 7.57 10.44 10.96
CA THR A 15 6.40 10.79 11.78
C THR A 15 6.34 12.27 12.10
N LYS A 16 7.48 12.88 12.41
CA LYS A 16 7.56 14.29 12.81
C LYS A 16 7.64 15.24 11.61
N ASP A 17 8.44 14.87 10.61
CA ASP A 17 8.87 15.75 9.53
C ASP A 17 7.95 15.63 8.30
N GLU A 18 7.32 14.47 8.10
CA GLU A 18 6.40 14.18 6.97
C GLU A 18 4.98 13.79 7.44
N ASP A 19 4.70 13.85 8.75
CA ASP A 19 3.38 13.58 9.37
C ASP A 19 2.84 12.16 9.09
N TRP A 20 3.70 11.15 8.97
CA TRP A 20 3.24 9.77 8.71
C TRP A 20 2.56 9.13 9.93
N VAL A 21 1.37 8.58 9.72
CA VAL A 21 0.57 7.84 10.71
C VAL A 21 0.54 6.37 10.33
N TRP A 22 0.95 5.49 11.25
CA TRP A 22 0.90 4.04 11.04
C TRP A 22 -0.39 3.46 11.58
N LEU A 23 -1.04 2.65 10.77
CA LEU A 23 -2.35 2.09 11.02
C LEU A 23 -2.26 0.57 11.07
N ARG A 24 -3.10 -0.03 11.93
CA ARG A 24 -3.34 -1.47 11.99
C ARG A 24 -4.83 -1.72 11.88
N LEU A 25 -5.23 -2.70 11.06
CA LEU A 25 -6.60 -3.20 11.05
C LEU A 25 -6.87 -4.00 12.32
N ASN A 26 -7.75 -3.50 13.18
CA ASN A 26 -8.12 -4.15 14.45
C ASN A 26 -9.54 -4.69 14.45
N GLU A 27 -10.45 -4.09 13.68
CA GLU A 27 -11.86 -4.49 13.59
C GLU A 27 -12.23 -4.94 12.17
N PRO A 28 -11.76 -6.13 11.71
CA PRO A 28 -11.96 -6.58 10.33
C PRO A 28 -13.43 -6.77 9.92
N ASN A 29 -14.35 -6.88 10.90
CA ASN A 29 -15.79 -6.94 10.60
C ASN A 29 -16.31 -5.60 10.04
N LEU A 30 -15.82 -4.45 10.52
CA LEU A 30 -16.21 -3.14 9.98
C LEU A 30 -15.75 -2.98 8.53
N LEU A 31 -14.56 -3.48 8.20
CA LEU A 31 -14.07 -3.56 6.82
C LEU A 31 -14.97 -4.45 5.95
N LYS A 32 -15.30 -5.66 6.41
CA LYS A 32 -16.20 -6.58 5.69
C LYS A 32 -17.57 -5.95 5.41
N GLU A 33 -18.15 -5.26 6.39
CA GLU A 33 -19.40 -4.51 6.20
C GLU A 33 -19.24 -3.34 5.22
N GLY A 34 -18.11 -2.62 5.28
CA GLY A 34 -17.78 -1.55 4.34
C GLY A 34 -17.65 -2.05 2.90
N ALA A 35 -17.03 -3.21 2.69
CA ALA A 35 -16.93 -3.86 1.40
C ALA A 35 -18.30 -4.36 0.92
N LYS A 36 -19.11 -4.95 1.80
CA LYS A 36 -20.49 -5.36 1.50
C LYS A 36 -21.34 -4.20 1.02
N ARG A 37 -21.33 -3.05 1.72
CA ARG A 37 -22.03 -1.83 1.31
C ARG A 37 -21.55 -1.33 -0.05
N GLY A 38 -20.25 -1.42 -0.32
CA GLY A 38 -19.67 -1.08 -1.63
C GLY A 38 -20.22 -1.97 -2.74
N ASN A 39 -20.19 -3.28 -2.55
CA ASN A 39 -20.73 -4.25 -3.51
C ASN A 39 -22.23 -4.01 -3.77
N GLU A 40 -23.03 -3.81 -2.72
CA GLU A 40 -24.46 -3.49 -2.87
C GLU A 40 -24.70 -2.21 -3.68
N LYS A 41 -23.86 -1.18 -3.50
CA LYS A 41 -23.97 0.08 -4.26
C LYS A 41 -23.68 -0.15 -5.75
N LEU A 42 -22.66 -0.94 -6.07
CA LEU A 42 -22.31 -1.27 -7.45
C LEU A 42 -23.40 -2.11 -8.13
N SER A 43 -23.90 -3.13 -7.44
CA SER A 43 -24.98 -3.99 -7.93
C SER A 43 -26.26 -3.20 -8.23
N LYS A 44 -26.62 -2.21 -7.42
CA LYS A 44 -27.78 -1.32 -7.68
C LYS A 44 -27.64 -0.50 -8.97
N THR A 45 -26.41 -0.21 -9.38
CA THR A 45 -26.11 0.51 -10.63
C THR A 45 -25.89 -0.42 -11.83
N GLY A 46 -25.97 -1.74 -11.63
CA GLY A 46 -25.70 -2.73 -12.68
C GLY A 46 -24.22 -2.81 -13.10
N ARG A 47 -23.32 -2.15 -12.37
CA ARG A 47 -21.89 -2.13 -12.69
C ARG A 47 -21.18 -3.33 -12.10
N LYS A 48 -20.23 -3.89 -12.85
CA LYS A 48 -19.47 -5.07 -12.47
C LYS A 48 -18.06 -4.66 -12.08
N LEU A 49 -17.64 -5.02 -10.86
CA LEU A 49 -16.27 -4.86 -10.39
C LEU A 49 -15.57 -6.21 -10.35
N GLU A 50 -14.39 -6.26 -10.93
CA GLU A 50 -13.49 -7.42 -10.91
C GLU A 50 -12.17 -7.00 -10.27
N ILE A 51 -11.64 -7.82 -9.36
CA ILE A 51 -10.31 -7.64 -8.80
C ILE A 51 -9.44 -8.76 -9.32
N THR A 52 -8.38 -8.41 -10.03
CA THR A 52 -7.45 -9.38 -10.62
C THR A 52 -6.02 -9.07 -10.19
N LEU A 53 -5.16 -10.10 -10.23
CA LEU A 53 -3.73 -9.86 -10.18
C LEU A 53 -3.30 -8.99 -11.36
N VAL A 54 -2.24 -8.22 -11.13
CA VAL A 54 -1.60 -7.43 -12.18
C VAL A 54 -0.86 -8.35 -13.15
N GLU A 55 -0.99 -8.06 -14.44
CA GLU A 55 -0.20 -8.67 -15.50
C GLU A 55 0.68 -7.63 -16.21
N SER A 56 1.66 -8.08 -16.99
CA SER A 56 2.58 -7.19 -17.71
C SER A 56 1.86 -6.19 -18.64
N SER A 57 0.66 -6.53 -19.12
CA SER A 57 -0.19 -5.67 -19.92
C SER A 57 -0.78 -4.48 -19.14
N ASP A 58 -0.86 -4.55 -17.81
CA ASP A 58 -1.43 -3.50 -16.96
C ASP A 58 -0.36 -2.48 -16.47
N VAL A 59 0.94 -2.71 -16.74
CA VAL A 59 2.06 -1.91 -16.21
C VAL A 59 1.92 -0.42 -16.50
N ALA A 60 1.54 -0.07 -17.74
CA ALA A 60 1.39 1.33 -18.13
C ALA A 60 0.31 2.06 -17.31
N GLU A 61 -0.80 1.35 -17.04
CA GLU A 61 -1.94 1.89 -16.31
C GLU A 61 -1.63 2.04 -14.81
N ILE A 62 -0.91 1.07 -14.25
CA ILE A 62 -0.46 1.12 -12.85
C ILE A 62 0.56 2.23 -12.65
N LEU A 63 1.53 2.39 -13.56
CA LEU A 63 2.48 3.48 -13.50
C LEU A 63 1.78 4.85 -13.53
N ALA A 64 0.75 4.99 -14.36
CA ALA A 64 -0.05 6.21 -14.40
C ALA A 64 -0.73 6.47 -13.05
N MET A 65 -1.38 5.45 -12.46
CA MET A 65 -2.04 5.58 -11.15
C MET A 65 -1.05 5.81 -10.00
N ILE A 66 0.14 5.20 -10.01
CA ILE A 66 1.22 5.48 -9.03
C ILE A 66 1.62 6.96 -9.11
N LYS A 67 1.78 7.50 -10.32
CA LYS A 67 2.10 8.92 -10.50
C LYS A 67 0.94 9.82 -10.07
N GLU A 68 -0.30 9.44 -10.34
CA GLU A 68 -1.49 10.17 -9.83
C GLU A 68 -1.52 10.19 -8.29
N LEU A 69 -1.23 9.06 -7.63
CA LEU A 69 -1.12 8.98 -6.18
C LEU A 69 0.03 9.87 -5.67
N ALA A 70 1.21 9.78 -6.26
CA ALA A 70 2.36 10.61 -5.87
C ALA A 70 2.08 12.12 -6.06
N ILE A 71 1.33 12.50 -7.10
CA ILE A 71 0.86 13.89 -7.27
C ILE A 71 -0.10 14.27 -6.13
N TYR A 72 -1.09 13.43 -5.84
CA TYR A 72 -2.04 13.67 -4.75
C TYR A 72 -1.33 13.80 -3.40
N GLU A 73 -0.24 13.07 -3.20
CA GLU A 73 0.54 13.06 -1.96
C GLU A 73 1.62 14.15 -1.86
N ASN A 74 1.80 14.97 -2.91
CA ASN A 74 2.91 15.91 -3.05
C ASN A 74 4.29 15.24 -3.00
N MET A 75 4.38 14.01 -3.50
CA MET A 75 5.58 13.15 -3.49
C MET A 75 6.06 12.79 -4.90
N LEU A 76 5.55 13.45 -5.96
CA LEU A 76 5.94 13.13 -7.34
C LEU A 76 7.46 13.20 -7.56
N GLU A 77 8.16 14.16 -6.95
CA GLU A 77 9.62 14.28 -7.05
C GLU A 77 10.37 13.09 -6.43
N GLN A 78 9.76 12.43 -5.45
CA GLN A 78 10.30 11.24 -4.79
C GLN A 78 9.95 9.94 -5.54
N CYS A 79 8.96 9.99 -6.43
CA CYS A 79 8.52 8.86 -7.24
C CYS A 79 9.52 8.55 -8.37
N LYS A 80 10.51 7.70 -8.06
CA LYS A 80 11.53 7.23 -9.02
C LYS A 80 11.05 6.11 -9.95
N MET A 81 9.82 5.61 -9.75
CA MET A 81 9.29 4.47 -10.50
C MET A 81 9.19 4.77 -12.00
N SER A 82 9.70 3.86 -12.83
CA SER A 82 9.66 3.94 -14.30
C SER A 82 8.95 2.75 -14.91
N LYS A 83 8.59 2.86 -16.20
CA LYS A 83 7.95 1.75 -16.92
C LYS A 83 8.91 0.57 -17.04
N GLU A 84 10.16 0.84 -17.36
CA GLU A 84 11.21 -0.16 -17.52
C GLU A 84 11.44 -0.94 -16.23
N TRP A 85 11.43 -0.23 -15.09
CA TRP A 85 11.55 -0.87 -13.77
C TRP A 85 10.36 -1.79 -13.51
N LEU A 86 9.13 -1.30 -13.66
CA LEU A 86 7.94 -2.14 -13.46
C LEU A 86 7.90 -3.32 -14.45
N ASP A 87 8.24 -3.11 -15.72
CA ASP A 87 8.32 -4.17 -16.71
C ASP A 87 9.29 -5.28 -16.26
N GLU A 88 10.46 -4.93 -15.72
CA GLU A 88 11.43 -5.89 -15.17
C GLU A 88 10.87 -6.63 -13.94
N ASP A 89 10.25 -5.89 -13.04
CA ASP A 89 9.67 -6.39 -11.80
C ASP A 89 8.52 -7.39 -12.05
N PHE A 90 7.71 -7.19 -13.10
CA PHE A 90 6.65 -8.11 -13.53
C PHE A 90 7.14 -9.20 -14.49
N SER A 91 8.18 -8.98 -15.30
CA SER A 91 8.68 -9.97 -16.27
C SER A 91 9.61 -11.00 -15.64
N SER A 92 10.36 -10.63 -14.60
CA SER A 92 11.29 -11.53 -13.92
C SER A 92 10.59 -12.55 -13.00
N GLY A 93 9.29 -12.38 -12.73
CA GLY A 93 8.50 -13.23 -11.83
C GLY A 93 8.97 -13.23 -10.36
N ALA A 94 10.05 -12.50 -10.05
CA ALA A 94 10.79 -12.57 -8.79
C ALA A 94 10.46 -11.46 -7.79
N LYS A 95 9.68 -10.45 -8.21
CA LYS A 95 9.36 -9.27 -7.37
C LYS A 95 7.87 -9.01 -7.27
N PHE A 96 7.12 -9.22 -8.36
CA PHE A 96 5.65 -9.16 -8.36
C PHE A 96 5.01 -10.39 -9.03
N ALA A 97 3.98 -10.93 -8.35
CA ALA A 97 2.90 -11.80 -8.82
C ALA A 97 3.00 -13.35 -8.69
N LYS A 98 1.78 -13.91 -8.55
CA LYS A 98 1.32 -15.32 -8.51
C LYS A 98 1.83 -16.21 -7.37
N MET A 99 1.17 -16.09 -6.22
CA MET A 99 1.00 -17.16 -5.22
C MET A 99 2.28 -17.92 -4.81
N GLU A 100 2.81 -17.55 -3.63
CA GLU A 100 3.89 -18.20 -2.88
C GLU A 100 5.33 -17.84 -3.33
N GLY A 101 6.15 -17.42 -2.36
CA GLY A 101 7.58 -17.12 -2.54
C GLY A 101 7.94 -15.66 -2.87
N ASN A 102 6.97 -14.84 -3.26
CA ASN A 102 7.21 -13.45 -3.68
C ASN A 102 6.97 -12.41 -2.57
N LEU A 103 7.78 -11.35 -2.61
CA LEU A 103 7.78 -10.27 -1.62
C LEU A 103 6.51 -9.40 -1.71
N ALA A 104 6.02 -9.12 -2.93
CA ALA A 104 4.89 -8.21 -3.16
C ALA A 104 3.76 -8.83 -4.01
N VAL A 105 2.53 -8.44 -3.68
CA VAL A 105 1.29 -8.77 -4.41
C VAL A 105 0.62 -7.48 -4.84
N ALA A 106 0.47 -7.32 -6.15
CA ALA A 106 -0.28 -6.21 -6.75
C ALA A 106 -1.61 -6.70 -7.34
N THR A 107 -2.68 -5.95 -7.12
CA THR A 107 -4.00 -6.19 -7.72
C THR A 107 -4.54 -4.93 -8.36
N ILE A 108 -5.44 -5.10 -9.33
CA ILE A 108 -6.18 -4.01 -9.98
C ILE A 108 -7.67 -4.23 -9.87
N ALA A 109 -8.41 -3.13 -9.73
CA ALA A 109 -9.85 -3.07 -9.83
C ALA A 109 -10.26 -2.70 -11.26
N LYS A 110 -10.98 -3.59 -11.93
CA LYS A 110 -11.62 -3.35 -13.23
C LYS A 110 -13.12 -3.16 -13.03
N LEU A 111 -13.61 -1.95 -13.29
CA LEU A 111 -15.03 -1.64 -13.27
C LEU A 111 -15.54 -1.57 -14.71
N ASP A 112 -16.47 -2.46 -15.07
CA ASP A 112 -17.01 -2.58 -16.42
C ASP A 112 -15.89 -2.71 -17.49
N GLY A 113 -14.80 -3.42 -17.14
CA GLY A 113 -13.63 -3.63 -17.98
C GLY A 113 -12.57 -2.53 -17.93
N VAL A 114 -12.83 -1.40 -17.26
CA VAL A 114 -11.90 -0.27 -17.14
C VAL A 114 -11.13 -0.35 -15.83
N VAL A 115 -9.81 -0.20 -15.86
CA VAL A 115 -8.98 -0.12 -14.64
C VAL A 115 -9.24 1.20 -13.91
N VAL A 116 -9.66 1.10 -12.65
CA VAL A 116 -10.10 2.25 -11.82
C VAL A 116 -9.35 2.38 -10.49
N GLY A 117 -8.54 1.41 -10.13
CA GLY A 117 -7.76 1.41 -8.90
C GLY A 117 -6.80 0.24 -8.82
N TYR A 118 -5.89 0.29 -7.85
CA TYR A 118 -4.92 -0.76 -7.61
C TYR A 118 -4.59 -0.87 -6.12
N THR A 119 -3.99 -2.00 -5.75
CA THR A 119 -3.32 -2.17 -4.46
C THR A 119 -1.95 -2.79 -4.64
N VAL A 120 -1.01 -2.44 -3.77
CA VAL A 120 0.25 -3.17 -3.59
C VAL A 120 0.36 -3.57 -2.12
N SER A 121 0.65 -4.83 -1.85
CA SER A 121 0.85 -5.35 -0.50
C SER A 121 2.09 -6.25 -0.44
N ILE A 122 2.75 -6.28 0.71
CA ILE A 122 4.01 -6.96 0.96
C ILE A 122 3.88 -7.76 2.25
N ASP A 123 4.27 -9.02 2.26
CA ASP A 123 4.32 -9.80 3.50
C ASP A 123 5.64 -9.50 4.24
N PHE A 124 5.58 -9.34 5.56
CA PHE A 124 6.73 -9.18 6.45
C PHE A 124 6.61 -10.08 7.67
N TYR A 125 7.61 -10.08 8.56
CA TYR A 125 7.64 -10.94 9.74
C TYR A 125 7.97 -10.15 11.00
N THR A 126 7.23 -10.40 12.07
CA THR A 126 7.52 -9.88 13.41
C THR A 126 7.78 -11.04 14.36
N THR A 127 8.67 -10.85 15.33
CA THR A 127 8.96 -11.88 16.35
C THR A 127 7.78 -12.10 17.30
N THR A 128 6.84 -11.16 17.37
CA THR A 128 5.66 -11.23 18.24
C THR A 128 4.49 -11.96 17.59
N TYR A 129 4.21 -11.69 16.31
CA TYR A 129 3.00 -12.20 15.63
C TYR A 129 3.29 -13.12 14.44
N GLY A 130 4.56 -13.31 14.10
CA GLY A 130 4.96 -14.11 12.96
C GLY A 130 4.75 -13.34 11.66
N LYS A 131 4.19 -14.02 10.65
CA LYS A 131 3.91 -13.42 9.35
C LYS A 131 2.83 -12.35 9.48
N GLU A 132 3.04 -11.21 8.84
CA GLU A 132 2.17 -10.02 8.83
C GLU A 132 2.09 -9.48 7.39
N THR A 133 1.08 -8.66 7.08
CA THR A 133 0.95 -8.01 5.76
C THR A 133 1.02 -6.50 5.91
N TYR A 134 1.79 -5.85 5.04
CA TYR A 134 1.86 -4.41 4.86
C TYR A 134 1.18 -4.03 3.54
N LEU A 135 0.19 -3.15 3.58
CA LEU A 135 -0.40 -2.52 2.41
C LEU A 135 0.43 -1.27 2.10
N GLU A 136 1.23 -1.36 1.03
CA GLU A 136 2.05 -0.27 0.51
C GLU A 136 1.16 0.82 -0.09
N ASP A 137 0.33 0.43 -1.07
CA ASP A 137 -0.51 1.35 -1.82
C ASP A 137 -1.96 0.86 -1.88
N LEU A 138 -2.88 1.81 -1.73
CA LEU A 138 -4.30 1.66 -2.07
C LEU A 138 -4.76 2.91 -2.80
N TYR A 139 -5.06 2.79 -4.09
CA TYR A 139 -5.50 3.91 -4.90
C TYR A 139 -6.79 3.61 -5.66
N VAL A 140 -7.64 4.62 -5.75
CA VAL A 140 -8.81 4.65 -6.63
C VAL A 140 -8.80 5.98 -7.35
N LYS A 141 -8.91 5.94 -8.68
CA LYS A 141 -9.03 7.12 -9.54
C LYS A 141 -10.14 8.04 -9.05
N GLU A 142 -9.89 9.34 -9.10
CA GLU A 142 -10.78 10.35 -8.48
C GLU A 142 -12.25 10.22 -8.92
N ALA A 143 -12.49 10.02 -10.22
CA ALA A 143 -13.83 9.86 -10.80
C ALA A 143 -14.62 8.64 -10.29
N PHE A 144 -13.93 7.67 -9.66
CA PHE A 144 -14.51 6.43 -9.16
C PHE A 144 -14.59 6.38 -7.62
N ARG A 145 -14.14 7.44 -6.94
CA ARG A 145 -14.21 7.54 -5.47
C ARG A 145 -15.66 7.67 -4.99
N GLY A 146 -15.89 7.29 -3.73
CA GLY A 146 -17.22 7.31 -3.11
C GLY A 146 -18.19 6.24 -3.62
N GLN A 147 -17.77 5.35 -4.52
CA GLN A 147 -18.58 4.26 -5.08
C GLN A 147 -18.42 2.93 -4.32
N GLY A 148 -17.60 2.91 -3.25
CA GLY A 148 -17.33 1.72 -2.44
C GLY A 148 -16.14 0.88 -2.92
N ILE A 149 -15.48 1.25 -4.03
CA ILE A 149 -14.36 0.47 -4.59
C ILE A 149 -13.18 0.36 -3.62
N GLY A 150 -12.85 1.43 -2.90
CA GLY A 150 -11.75 1.43 -1.93
C GLY A 150 -11.94 0.43 -0.77
N SER A 151 -13.16 0.28 -0.25
CA SER A 151 -13.43 -0.71 0.80
C SER A 151 -13.39 -2.14 0.28
N ILE A 152 -13.84 -2.36 -0.96
CA ILE A 152 -13.78 -3.68 -1.62
C ILE A 152 -12.30 -4.07 -1.87
N LEU A 153 -11.49 -3.15 -2.38
CA LEU A 153 -10.03 -3.36 -2.57
C LEU A 153 -9.33 -3.67 -1.24
N LEU A 154 -9.54 -2.84 -0.21
CA LEU A 154 -8.93 -3.06 1.11
C LEU A 154 -9.35 -4.41 1.73
N ASN A 155 -10.62 -4.80 1.57
CA ASN A 155 -11.10 -6.10 2.02
C ASN A 155 -10.47 -7.25 1.23
N SER A 156 -10.26 -7.10 -0.08
CA SER A 156 -9.57 -8.11 -0.89
C SER A 156 -8.12 -8.34 -0.40
N VAL A 157 -7.40 -7.28 -0.01
CA VAL A 157 -6.08 -7.41 0.61
C VAL A 157 -6.16 -8.11 1.97
N SER A 158 -7.14 -7.76 2.79
CA SER A 158 -7.36 -8.41 4.10
C SER A 158 -7.66 -9.91 3.97
N GLU A 159 -8.48 -10.31 3.00
CA GLU A 159 -8.80 -11.71 2.71
C GLU A 159 -7.56 -12.47 2.21
N ALA A 160 -6.79 -11.86 1.30
CA ALA A 160 -5.56 -12.45 0.79
C ALA A 160 -4.48 -12.59 1.88
N SER A 161 -4.39 -11.62 2.79
CA SER A 161 -3.52 -11.67 3.97
C SER A 161 -3.90 -12.85 4.88
N GLN A 162 -5.19 -12.99 5.18
CA GLN A 162 -5.71 -14.09 6.01
C GLN A 162 -5.48 -15.45 5.36
N SER A 163 -5.68 -15.59 4.05
CA SER A 163 -5.44 -16.85 3.33
C SER A 163 -3.97 -17.28 3.36
N ARG A 164 -3.04 -16.34 3.59
CA ARG A 164 -1.60 -16.61 3.78
C ARG A 164 -1.18 -16.80 5.24
N ALA A 165 -2.15 -16.86 6.15
CA ALA A 165 -1.98 -16.96 7.60
C ALA A 165 -1.18 -15.80 8.22
N ALA A 166 -1.29 -14.60 7.64
CA ALA A 166 -0.74 -13.40 8.26
C ALA A 166 -1.63 -12.92 9.42
N ALA A 167 -1.02 -12.52 10.52
CA ALA A 167 -1.69 -12.21 11.79
C ALA A 167 -2.39 -10.84 11.82
N GLY A 168 -2.16 -10.01 10.81
CA GLY A 168 -2.49 -8.59 10.83
C GLY A 168 -2.19 -7.90 9.50
N LEU A 169 -2.79 -6.72 9.35
CA LEU A 169 -2.68 -5.86 8.19
C LEU A 169 -2.34 -4.44 8.64
N TYR A 170 -1.26 -3.89 8.10
CA TYR A 170 -0.71 -2.58 8.46
C TYR A 170 -0.52 -1.72 7.22
N TRP A 171 -0.54 -0.40 7.39
CA TRP A 171 -0.17 0.56 6.35
C TRP A 171 0.17 1.89 6.98
N VAL A 172 0.74 2.78 6.18
CA VAL A 172 0.93 4.18 6.56
C VAL A 172 -0.06 5.07 5.82
N CYS A 173 -0.37 6.21 6.43
CA CYS A 173 -1.14 7.25 5.80
C CYS A 173 -0.56 8.59 6.21
N LEU A 174 -0.45 9.53 5.27
CA LEU A 174 -0.05 10.89 5.57
C LEU A 174 -1.08 11.57 6.47
N GLY A 175 -0.63 12.15 7.56
CA GLY A 175 -1.46 12.70 8.63
C GLY A 175 -2.34 13.86 8.18
N TRP A 176 -1.90 14.63 7.18
CA TRP A 176 -2.70 15.68 6.55
C TRP A 176 -3.87 15.12 5.73
N ASN A 177 -3.81 13.86 5.30
CA ASN A 177 -4.84 13.21 4.49
C ASN A 177 -6.01 12.72 5.36
N LYS A 178 -6.71 13.68 5.98
CA LYS A 178 -7.84 13.41 6.88
C LYS A 178 -8.97 12.61 6.22
N LYS A 179 -9.13 12.71 4.90
CA LYS A 179 -10.11 11.92 4.14
C LYS A 179 -9.79 10.43 4.19
N SER A 180 -8.54 10.05 3.92
CA SER A 180 -8.10 8.65 4.00
C SER A 180 -8.07 8.16 5.45
N LEU A 181 -7.60 8.96 6.41
CA LEU A 181 -7.63 8.58 7.83
C LEU A 181 -9.04 8.27 8.32
N CYS A 182 -10.02 9.13 8.02
CA CYS A 182 -11.42 8.89 8.38
C CYS A 182 -12.00 7.66 7.65
N PHE A 183 -11.59 7.43 6.40
CA PHE A 183 -11.95 6.22 5.68
C PHE A 183 -11.43 4.96 6.41
N TYR A 184 -10.15 4.93 6.78
CA TYR A 184 -9.52 3.80 7.45
C TYR A 184 -10.10 3.55 8.85
N GLU A 185 -10.33 4.61 9.62
CA GLU A 185 -10.99 4.53 10.93
C GLU A 185 -12.38 3.88 10.81
N LYS A 186 -13.19 4.30 9.83
CA LYS A 186 -14.51 3.68 9.55
C LYS A 186 -14.42 2.21 9.14
N MET A 187 -13.29 1.78 8.58
CA MET A 187 -13.05 0.38 8.22
C MET A 187 -12.46 -0.43 9.39
N GLY A 188 -12.30 0.16 10.59
CA GLY A 188 -11.82 -0.54 11.77
C GLY A 188 -10.31 -0.51 11.96
N ALA A 189 -9.63 0.47 11.36
CA ALA A 189 -8.21 0.69 11.57
C ALA A 189 -7.97 1.67 12.74
N ASN A 190 -6.91 1.42 13.51
CA ASN A 190 -6.47 2.34 14.57
C ASN A 190 -5.02 2.77 14.36
N PRO A 191 -4.67 4.02 14.74
CA PRO A 191 -3.29 4.47 14.76
C PRO A 191 -2.48 3.74 15.84
N LEU A 192 -1.21 3.50 15.54
CA LEU A 192 -0.22 3.01 16.49
C LEU A 192 0.62 4.17 17.04
N ASP A 193 0.99 4.08 18.32
CA ASP A 193 1.91 5.04 18.96
C ASP A 193 3.36 4.62 18.70
N VAL A 194 3.87 4.99 17.52
CA VAL A 194 5.19 4.61 17.01
C VAL A 194 5.81 5.75 16.21
N THR A 195 7.15 5.80 16.15
CA THR A 195 7.90 6.80 15.37
C THR A 195 8.71 6.12 14.28
N PHE A 196 8.60 6.61 13.05
CA PHE A 196 9.33 6.08 11.89
C PHE A 196 10.55 6.92 11.57
N PHE A 197 11.65 6.22 11.31
CA PHE A 197 12.88 6.81 10.83
C PHE A 197 13.28 6.15 9.52
N ARG A 198 13.72 6.96 8.55
CA ARG A 198 14.30 6.50 7.29
C ARG A 198 15.73 7.00 7.15
N PHE A 199 16.61 6.12 6.71
CA PHE A 199 17.93 6.49 6.22
C PHE A 199 17.91 6.55 4.70
N GLU A 200 18.38 7.65 4.14
CA GLU A 200 18.55 7.78 2.69
C GLU A 200 19.60 6.79 2.16
N PRO A 201 19.46 6.30 0.92
CA PRO A 201 20.31 5.25 0.35
C PRO A 201 21.82 5.54 0.43
N GLU A 202 22.23 6.81 0.31
CA GLU A 202 23.62 7.22 0.38
C GLU A 202 24.23 6.97 1.76
N ILE A 203 23.44 7.13 2.82
CA ILE A 203 23.86 6.85 4.21
C ILE A 203 23.98 5.34 4.41
N GLN A 204 23.06 4.55 3.86
CA GLN A 204 23.13 3.08 3.94
C GLN A 204 24.39 2.56 3.25
N LYS A 205 24.70 3.06 2.05
CA LYS A 205 25.92 2.72 1.32
C LYS A 205 27.17 3.13 2.10
N TRP A 206 27.20 4.36 2.63
CA TRP A 206 28.32 4.82 3.44
C TRP A 206 28.56 3.90 4.65
N MET A 207 27.51 3.45 5.35
CA MET A 207 27.64 2.53 6.48
C MET A 207 28.23 1.18 6.07
N ALA A 208 27.85 0.65 4.91
CA ALA A 208 28.39 -0.60 4.39
C ALA A 208 29.89 -0.51 4.07
N ASP A 209 30.34 0.64 3.55
CA ASP A 209 31.75 0.88 3.17
C ASP A 209 32.68 1.12 4.39
N GLN A 210 32.15 1.20 5.61
CA GLN A 210 32.95 1.36 6.85
C GLN A 210 33.38 0.04 7.51
N ILE A 211 32.97 -1.12 6.97
CA ILE A 211 33.30 -2.47 7.48
C ILE A 211 34.34 -3.11 6.55
#